data_AF-G2MV84-F1
#
_entry.id   AF-G2MV84-F1
#
_cell.length_a   1.000
_cell.length_b   1.000
_cell.length_c   1.000
_cell.angle_alpha   90.00
_cell.angle_beta   90.00
_cell.angle_gamma   90.00
#
_symmetry.space_group_name_H-M   'P 1'
#
loop_
_entity.id
_entity.type
_entity.pdbx_description
1 polymer ?
#
loop_
_entity_poly.entity_id
_entity_poly.type
_entity_poly.pdbx_seq_one_letter_code
_entity_poly.pdbx_strand_id
1 'polypeptide(L)'
;MKILKDNKGMTLIEVLVSIAIFAIVAIPLLGIFSQSAITSANSKIKTKEATIAQTIAENIKAGIVKDKADLAKVVTDFEKEGFIAYVEQQTSTGEVSQYQIKVGKIGSNTPMYTLYIMAPATEITSYVPVEIPSEEDPSGSGSSSNDVIKHVVDLITIVIIATWTALFLVFVVITLGWNEVTKTKIFTIADTIVNMIKQGVTSLKAIGTKASEITGVKVPWWLKWW
;
A
#
# COMPACT_ATOMS: atom_id res chain seq x y z
N MET A 1 19.12 -4.27 -56.64
CA MET A 1 18.51 -3.62 -55.46
C MET A 1 19.63 -3.34 -54.47
N LYS A 2 20.08 -2.09 -54.37
CA LYS A 2 21.28 -1.72 -53.60
C LYS A 2 20.83 -1.37 -52.19
N ILE A 3 20.99 -2.29 -51.24
CA ILE A 3 20.75 -2.01 -49.81
C ILE A 3 21.85 -1.03 -49.38
N LEU A 4 21.46 0.21 -49.13
CA LEU A 4 22.34 1.23 -48.55
C LEU A 4 22.64 0.80 -47.12
N LYS A 5 23.80 0.18 -46.92
CA LYS A 5 24.34 -0.10 -45.58
C LYS A 5 24.91 1.22 -45.04
N ASP A 6 24.06 2.02 -44.42
CA ASP A 6 24.48 3.25 -43.74
C ASP A 6 25.20 2.86 -42.45
N ASN A 7 26.53 2.90 -42.47
CA ASN A 7 27.39 2.57 -41.32
C ASN A 7 27.60 3.79 -40.39
N LYS A 8 26.61 4.68 -40.28
CA LYS A 8 26.65 5.73 -39.25
C LYS A 8 26.35 5.10 -37.90
N GLY A 9 27.38 4.98 -37.05
CA GLY A 9 27.23 4.64 -35.64
C GLY A 9 26.36 5.67 -34.92
N MET A 10 25.69 5.24 -33.84
CA MET A 10 24.85 6.11 -33.03
C MET A 10 25.68 7.25 -32.45
N THR A 11 25.19 8.48 -32.59
CA THR A 11 25.88 9.65 -32.04
C THR A 11 25.78 9.64 -30.51
N LEU A 12 26.78 10.19 -29.81
CA LEU A 12 26.76 10.30 -28.34
C LEU A 12 25.50 11.05 -27.84
N ILE A 13 25.05 12.04 -28.62
CA ILE A 13 23.84 12.81 -28.31
C ILE A 13 22.57 11.98 -28.45
N GLU A 14 22.44 11.12 -29.47
CA GLU A 14 21.30 10.20 -29.59
C GLU A 14 21.26 9.16 -28.47
N VAL A 15 22.42 8.65 -28.05
CA VAL A 15 22.52 7.73 -26.90
C VAL A 15 22.03 8.44 -25.63
N LEU A 16 22.51 9.66 -25.37
CA LEU A 16 22.11 10.46 -24.21
C LEU A 16 20.61 10.78 -24.23
N VAL A 17 20.06 11.19 -25.38
CA VAL A 17 18.63 11.50 -25.52
C VAL A 17 17.79 10.23 -25.33
N SER A 18 18.23 9.09 -25.84
CA SER A 18 17.52 7.81 -25.69
C SER A 18 17.48 7.36 -24.22
N ILE A 19 18.59 7.44 -23.50
CA ILE A 19 18.65 7.12 -22.07
C ILE A 19 17.78 8.10 -21.27
N ALA A 20 17.79 9.40 -21.62
CA ALA A 20 16.97 10.41 -20.96
C ALA A 20 15.47 10.13 -21.14
N ILE A 21 15.02 9.86 -22.37
CA ILE A 21 13.62 9.50 -22.65
C ILE A 21 13.25 8.20 -21.96
N PHE A 22 14.14 7.20 -21.98
CA PHE A 22 13.92 5.92 -21.30
C PHE A 22 13.75 6.12 -19.79
N ALA A 23 14.57 6.95 -19.13
CA ALA A 23 14.46 7.22 -17.70
C ALA A 23 13.12 7.90 -17.35
N ILE A 24 12.69 8.88 -18.15
CA ILE A 24 11.41 9.59 -17.96
C ILE A 24 10.22 8.60 -18.01
N VAL A 25 10.29 7.59 -18.88
CA VAL A 25 9.21 6.61 -19.07
C VAL A 25 9.31 5.44 -18.09
N ALA A 26 10.52 4.99 -17.73
CA ALA A 26 10.74 3.85 -16.86
C ALA A 26 10.28 4.10 -15.43
N ILE A 27 10.40 5.33 -14.92
CA ILE A 27 10.06 5.67 -13.53
C ILE A 27 8.54 5.53 -13.25
N PRO A 28 7.62 6.14 -14.04
CA PRO A 28 6.20 5.90 -13.88
C PRO A 28 5.81 4.43 -14.07
N LEU A 29 6.45 3.72 -15.01
CA LEU A 29 6.22 2.29 -15.22
C LEU A 29 6.55 1.48 -13.97
N LEU A 30 7.72 1.71 -13.36
CA LEU A 30 8.13 1.07 -12.10
C LEU A 30 7.14 1.38 -10.97
N GLY A 31 6.66 2.62 -10.88
CA GLY A 31 5.64 3.01 -9.90
C GLY A 31 4.34 2.22 -10.07
N ILE A 32 3.85 2.07 -11.30
CA ILE A 32 2.63 1.29 -11.59
C ILE A 32 2.84 -0.19 -11.26
N PHE A 33 3.95 -0.79 -11.70
CA PHE A 33 4.25 -2.20 -11.40
C PHE A 33 4.38 -2.48 -9.91
N SER A 34 5.06 -1.59 -9.18
CA SER A 34 5.20 -1.67 -7.73
C SER A 34 3.82 -1.62 -7.05
N GLN A 35 2.98 -0.66 -7.43
CA GLN A 35 1.64 -0.53 -6.88
C GLN A 35 0.75 -1.73 -7.23
N SER A 36 0.86 -2.27 -8.45
CA SER A 36 0.15 -3.48 -8.87
C SER A 36 0.59 -4.70 -8.05
N ALA A 37 1.88 -4.85 -7.76
CA ALA A 37 2.39 -5.95 -6.95
C ALA A 37 1.87 -5.87 -5.50
N ILE A 38 1.93 -4.69 -4.88
CA ILE A 38 1.38 -4.45 -3.54
C ILE A 38 -0.13 -4.73 -3.52
N THR A 39 -0.86 -4.19 -4.50
CA THR A 39 -2.31 -4.38 -4.61
C THR A 39 -2.64 -5.85 -4.76
N SER A 40 -1.90 -6.59 -5.59
CA SER A 40 -2.09 -8.03 -5.78
C SER A 40 -1.85 -8.81 -4.49
N ALA A 41 -0.79 -8.50 -3.75
CA ALA A 41 -0.51 -9.13 -2.46
C ALA A 41 -1.62 -8.83 -1.43
N ASN A 42 -2.05 -7.58 -1.32
CA ASN A 42 -3.14 -7.17 -0.44
C ASN A 42 -4.48 -7.80 -0.84
N SER A 43 -4.77 -7.89 -2.14
CA SER A 43 -5.96 -8.57 -2.67
C SER A 43 -5.95 -10.05 -2.29
N LYS A 44 -4.81 -10.73 -2.39
CA LYS A 44 -4.69 -12.13 -1.97
C LYS A 44 -5.03 -12.32 -0.49
N ILE A 45 -4.52 -11.44 0.38
CA ILE A 45 -4.85 -11.46 1.82
C ILE A 45 -6.34 -11.24 2.02
N LYS A 46 -6.92 -10.19 1.42
CA LYS A 46 -8.35 -9.88 1.54
C LYS A 46 -9.26 -10.98 1.03
N THR A 47 -8.90 -11.62 -0.08
CA THR A 47 -9.66 -12.77 -0.59
C THR A 47 -9.66 -13.91 0.41
N LYS A 48 -8.51 -14.20 1.03
CA LYS A 48 -8.43 -15.23 2.07
C LYS A 48 -9.23 -14.85 3.33
N GLU A 49 -9.15 -13.60 3.79
CA GLU A 49 -9.97 -13.10 4.91
C GLU A 49 -11.47 -13.25 4.64
N ALA A 50 -11.91 -12.93 3.42
CA ALA A 50 -13.29 -13.09 3.00
C ALA A 50 -13.72 -14.58 2.93
N THR A 51 -12.86 -15.45 2.39
CA THR A 51 -13.11 -16.90 2.37
C THR A 51 -13.24 -17.46 3.79
N ILE A 52 -12.35 -17.08 4.71
CA ILE A 52 -12.42 -17.52 6.11
C ILE A 52 -13.73 -17.06 6.75
N ALA A 53 -14.07 -15.77 6.61
CA ALA A 53 -15.32 -15.23 7.15
C ALA A 53 -16.54 -15.96 6.60
N GLN A 54 -16.52 -16.29 5.30
CA GLN A 54 -17.58 -17.03 4.64
C GLN A 54 -17.65 -18.49 5.13
N THR A 55 -16.52 -19.17 5.32
CA THR A 55 -16.49 -20.53 5.88
C THR A 55 -17.06 -20.57 7.29
N ILE A 56 -16.68 -19.61 8.15
CA ILE A 56 -17.26 -19.47 9.50
C ILE A 56 -18.76 -19.25 9.39
N ALA A 57 -19.19 -18.34 8.52
CA ALA A 57 -20.60 -18.05 8.29
C ALA A 57 -21.42 -19.27 7.84
N GLU A 58 -20.91 -20.04 6.89
CA GLU A 58 -21.54 -21.24 6.36
C GLU A 58 -21.63 -22.32 7.44
N ASN A 59 -20.59 -22.50 8.25
CA ASN A 59 -20.60 -23.47 9.35
C ASN A 59 -21.62 -23.11 10.46
N ILE A 60 -21.79 -21.82 10.76
CA ILE A 60 -22.85 -21.35 11.68
C ILE A 60 -24.23 -21.61 11.05
N LYS A 61 -24.43 -21.25 9.78
CA LYS A 61 -25.71 -21.46 9.07
C LYS A 61 -26.08 -22.92 8.94
N ALA A 62 -25.11 -23.80 8.74
CA ALA A 62 -25.30 -25.25 8.64
C ALA A 62 -25.55 -25.93 10.00
N GLY A 63 -25.45 -25.20 11.12
CA GLY A 63 -25.60 -25.74 12.46
C GLY A 63 -24.46 -26.67 12.88
N ILE A 64 -23.32 -26.62 12.18
CA ILE A 64 -22.08 -27.33 12.54
C ILE A 64 -21.44 -26.65 13.74
N VAL A 65 -21.47 -25.32 13.75
CA VAL A 65 -20.96 -24.48 14.84
C VAL A 65 -22.15 -24.06 15.71
N LYS A 66 -22.23 -24.61 16.94
CA LYS A 66 -23.32 -24.35 17.88
C LYS A 66 -22.89 -23.58 19.13
N ASP A 67 -21.63 -23.70 19.49
CA ASP A 67 -21.03 -23.08 20.66
C ASP A 67 -19.61 -22.59 20.34
N LYS A 68 -18.97 -21.99 21.36
CA LYS A 68 -17.62 -21.44 21.22
C LYS A 68 -16.55 -22.51 20.98
N ALA A 69 -16.74 -23.73 21.48
CA ALA A 69 -15.76 -24.81 21.31
C ALA A 69 -15.75 -25.34 19.88
N ASP A 70 -16.92 -25.45 19.25
CA ASP A 70 -17.01 -25.80 17.83
C ASP A 70 -16.45 -24.71 16.93
N LEU A 71 -16.69 -23.44 17.26
CA LEU A 71 -16.09 -22.32 16.55
C LEU A 71 -14.56 -22.33 16.68
N ALA A 72 -14.02 -22.61 17.88
CA ALA A 72 -12.58 -22.68 18.11
C ALA A 72 -11.91 -23.70 17.17
N LYS A 73 -12.49 -24.90 17.01
CA LYS A 73 -11.95 -25.95 16.11
C LYS A 73 -11.86 -25.47 14.65
N VAL A 74 -12.87 -24.74 14.18
CA VAL A 74 -12.91 -24.21 12.81
C VAL A 74 -11.85 -23.12 12.63
N VAL A 75 -11.64 -22.29 13.64
CA VAL A 75 -10.74 -21.13 13.55
C VAL A 75 -9.27 -21.51 13.78
N THR A 76 -8.98 -22.57 14.54
CA THR A 76 -7.60 -23.02 14.83
C THR A 76 -6.74 -23.25 13.58
N ASP A 77 -7.33 -23.78 12.51
CA ASP A 77 -6.58 -24.02 11.27
C ASP A 77 -6.20 -22.71 10.56
N PHE A 78 -7.03 -21.67 10.68
CA PHE A 78 -6.75 -20.35 10.14
C PHE A 78 -5.77 -19.56 11.02
N GLU A 79 -5.81 -19.76 12.33
CA GLU A 79 -4.85 -19.19 13.29
C GLU A 79 -3.43 -19.67 13.01
N LYS A 80 -3.25 -20.96 12.67
CA LYS A 80 -1.95 -21.50 12.22
C LYS A 80 -1.44 -20.84 10.93
N GLU A 81 -2.34 -20.39 10.06
CA GLU A 81 -2.00 -19.63 8.85
C GLU A 81 -1.72 -18.13 9.15
N GLY A 82 -1.83 -17.69 10.40
CA GLY A 82 -1.62 -16.32 10.84
C GLY A 82 -2.84 -15.41 10.71
N PHE A 83 -4.05 -15.97 10.61
CA PHE A 83 -5.31 -15.22 10.57
C PHE A 83 -6.04 -15.31 11.90
N ILE A 84 -6.57 -14.18 12.36
CA ILE A 84 -7.39 -14.07 13.56
C ILE A 84 -8.83 -13.76 13.18
N ALA A 85 -9.77 -14.40 13.85
CA ALA A 85 -11.19 -14.20 13.64
C ALA A 85 -11.90 -13.79 14.93
N TYR A 86 -12.80 -12.83 14.83
CA TYR A 86 -13.70 -12.39 15.88
C TYR A 86 -15.13 -12.63 15.43
N VAL A 87 -15.95 -13.21 16.30
CA VAL A 87 -17.38 -13.44 16.01
C VAL A 87 -18.20 -12.88 17.14
N GLU A 88 -19.16 -12.02 16.83
CA GLU A 88 -20.02 -11.39 17.83
C GLU A 88 -21.47 -11.42 17.39
N GLN A 89 -22.36 -11.81 18.28
CA GLN A 89 -23.80 -11.75 18.07
C GLN A 89 -24.30 -10.32 18.33
N GLN A 90 -24.96 -9.71 17.35
CA GLN A 90 -25.42 -8.32 17.43
C GLN A 90 -26.89 -8.20 17.84
N THR A 91 -27.75 -9.06 17.30
CA THR A 91 -29.19 -9.04 17.59
C THR A 91 -29.74 -10.45 17.52
N SER A 92 -30.68 -10.78 18.41
CA SER A 92 -31.37 -12.06 18.42
C SER A 92 -32.88 -11.85 18.31
N THR A 93 -33.50 -12.44 17.30
CA THR A 93 -34.95 -12.38 17.08
C THR A 93 -35.48 -13.81 17.04
N GLY A 94 -35.81 -14.35 18.21
CA GLY A 94 -36.29 -15.73 18.35
C GLY A 94 -35.24 -16.75 17.91
N GLU A 95 -35.55 -17.51 16.87
CA GLU A 95 -34.72 -18.60 16.34
C GLU A 95 -33.55 -18.14 15.46
N VAL A 96 -33.48 -16.85 15.11
CA VAL A 96 -32.44 -16.30 14.21
C VAL A 96 -31.65 -15.22 14.91
N SER A 97 -30.34 -15.23 14.70
CA SER A 97 -29.40 -14.25 15.22
C SER A 97 -28.54 -13.63 14.11
N GLN A 98 -28.26 -12.34 14.27
CA GLN A 98 -27.30 -11.63 13.44
C GLN A 98 -25.90 -11.78 14.03
N TYR A 99 -24.95 -12.26 13.22
CA TYR A 99 -23.55 -12.37 13.60
C TYR A 99 -22.70 -11.42 12.78
N GLN A 100 -21.78 -10.73 13.45
CA GLN A 100 -20.68 -9.99 12.86
C GLN A 100 -19.42 -10.86 12.95
N ILE A 101 -18.82 -11.15 11.81
CA ILE A 101 -17.58 -11.91 11.70
C ILE A 101 -16.50 -10.96 11.19
N LYS A 102 -15.43 -10.77 11.95
CA LYS A 102 -14.24 -9.99 11.53
C LYS A 102 -13.05 -10.91 11.38
N VAL A 103 -12.31 -10.79 10.28
CA VAL A 103 -11.11 -11.59 10.03
C VAL A 103 -9.97 -10.67 9.63
N GLY A 104 -8.80 -10.86 10.24
CA GLY A 104 -7.59 -10.11 9.92
C GLY A 104 -6.37 -11.01 9.89
N LYS A 105 -5.34 -10.61 9.13
CA LYS A 105 -4.02 -11.24 9.20
C LYS A 105 -3.12 -10.55 10.24
N ILE A 106 -2.47 -11.34 11.10
CA ILE A 106 -1.51 -10.83 12.08
C ILE A 106 -0.35 -10.12 11.36
N GLY A 107 0.03 -8.94 11.84
CA GLY A 107 1.08 -8.11 11.23
C GLY A 107 0.68 -7.41 9.92
N SER A 108 -0.58 -7.50 9.48
CA SER A 108 -1.07 -6.73 8.35
C SER A 108 -1.58 -5.35 8.78
N ASN A 109 -1.25 -4.32 7.99
CA ASN A 109 -1.83 -2.97 8.16
C ASN A 109 -3.17 -2.81 7.43
N THR A 110 -3.72 -3.88 6.86
CA THR A 110 -5.04 -3.85 6.21
C THR A 110 -6.15 -3.89 7.27
N PRO A 111 -7.23 -3.10 7.10
CA PRO A 111 -8.39 -3.23 7.98
C PRO A 111 -8.99 -4.62 7.82
N MET A 112 -9.44 -5.19 8.94
CA MET A 112 -10.07 -6.52 8.97
C MET A 112 -11.28 -6.57 8.04
N TYR A 113 -11.41 -7.69 7.33
CA TYR A 113 -12.63 -7.98 6.58
C TYR A 113 -13.79 -8.21 7.56
N THR A 114 -14.94 -7.60 7.30
CA THR A 114 -16.14 -7.73 8.15
C THR A 114 -17.29 -8.28 7.32
N LEU A 115 -17.92 -9.34 7.81
CA LEU A 115 -19.10 -9.97 7.22
C LEU A 115 -20.24 -9.99 8.24
N TYR A 116 -21.44 -9.63 7.79
CA TYR A 116 -22.66 -9.77 8.58
C TYR A 116 -23.54 -10.87 8.00
N ILE A 117 -24.02 -11.75 8.86
CA ILE A 117 -24.92 -12.83 8.46
C ILE A 117 -26.12 -12.93 9.39
N MET A 118 -27.23 -13.43 8.86
CA MET A 118 -28.35 -13.98 9.63
C MET A 118 -28.23 -15.51 9.60
N ALA A 119 -28.26 -16.14 10.77
CA ALA A 119 -28.15 -17.58 10.93
C ALA A 119 -28.97 -18.06 12.13
N PRO A 120 -29.22 -19.38 12.27
CA PRO A 120 -29.87 -19.91 13.46
C PRO A 120 -29.18 -19.45 14.73
N ALA A 121 -29.95 -19.20 15.79
CA ALA A 121 -29.41 -18.81 17.08
C ALA A 121 -28.50 -19.92 17.61
N THR A 122 -27.27 -19.55 17.96
CA THR A 122 -26.26 -20.40 18.59
C THR A 122 -25.94 -19.86 19.98
N GLU A 123 -25.22 -20.63 20.80
CA GLU A 123 -24.77 -20.19 22.13
C GLU A 123 -23.58 -19.21 22.06
N ILE A 124 -23.16 -18.84 20.85
CA ILE A 124 -22.03 -17.94 20.59
C ILE A 124 -22.50 -16.50 20.75
N THR A 125 -22.25 -15.91 21.91
CA THR A 125 -22.49 -14.48 22.14
C THR A 125 -21.30 -13.62 21.68
N SER A 126 -20.09 -14.10 21.97
CA SER A 126 -18.83 -13.48 21.55
C SER A 126 -17.70 -14.51 21.55
N TYR A 127 -16.89 -14.48 20.50
CA TYR A 127 -15.67 -15.26 20.34
C TYR A 127 -14.51 -14.31 20.05
N VAL A 128 -13.49 -14.44 20.89
CA VAL A 128 -12.19 -13.79 20.78
C VAL A 128 -11.15 -14.91 20.81
N PRO A 129 -10.12 -14.89 19.93
CA PRO A 129 -9.06 -15.91 19.93
C PRO A 129 -8.43 -16.06 21.31
N VAL A 130 -8.19 -17.31 21.74
CA VAL A 130 -7.67 -17.65 23.09
C VAL A 130 -6.21 -17.25 23.24
N GLU A 131 -5.44 -17.35 22.15
CA GLU A 131 -4.08 -16.85 22.06
C GLU A 131 -4.03 -15.89 20.88
N ILE A 132 -3.90 -14.59 21.17
CA ILE A 132 -3.14 -13.75 20.25
C ILE A 132 -1.74 -14.33 20.40
N PRO A 133 -1.13 -14.97 19.39
CA PRO A 133 0.29 -15.30 19.52
C PRO A 133 0.96 -13.99 19.88
N SER A 134 1.50 -13.95 21.11
CA SER A 134 2.22 -12.80 21.63
C SER A 134 3.22 -12.40 20.57
N GLU A 135 3.44 -11.10 20.39
CA GLU A 135 4.59 -10.58 19.66
C GLU A 135 5.84 -11.32 20.16
N GLU A 136 6.21 -12.44 19.51
CA GLU A 136 7.47 -13.11 19.70
C GLU A 136 8.49 -12.16 19.09
N ASP A 137 9.07 -11.35 19.98
CA ASP A 137 10.28 -10.57 19.86
C ASP A 137 10.48 -9.74 18.56
N PRO A 138 11.09 -8.53 18.64
CA PRO A 138 11.39 -7.71 17.47
C PRO A 138 12.48 -8.29 16.53
N SER A 139 12.67 -9.61 16.52
CA SER A 139 13.70 -10.32 15.75
C SER A 139 13.26 -11.65 15.11
N GLY A 140 11.96 -11.90 14.93
CA GLY A 140 11.42 -13.16 14.41
C GLY A 140 10.59 -13.05 13.12
N SER A 141 11.27 -12.98 11.97
CA SER A 141 10.80 -13.34 10.61
C SER A 141 9.30 -13.24 10.26
N GLY A 142 8.72 -12.05 10.32
CA GLY A 142 7.45 -11.74 9.66
C GLY A 142 7.63 -11.68 8.14
N SER A 143 7.65 -12.84 7.47
CA SER A 143 7.66 -12.96 6.00
C SER A 143 8.73 -12.09 5.33
N SER A 144 9.96 -12.61 5.24
CA SER A 144 11.11 -11.98 4.54
C SER A 144 10.76 -11.29 3.22
N SER A 145 9.77 -11.79 2.47
CA SER A 145 9.30 -11.15 1.24
C SER A 145 8.54 -9.83 1.46
N ASN A 146 7.74 -9.68 2.52
CA ASN A 146 6.95 -8.47 2.75
C ASN A 146 7.82 -7.30 3.21
N ASP A 147 8.82 -7.54 4.06
CA ASP A 147 9.76 -6.50 4.50
C ASP A 147 10.68 -6.07 3.36
N VAL A 148 11.15 -7.02 2.55
CA VAL A 148 11.94 -6.70 1.34
C VAL A 148 11.08 -5.96 0.33
N ILE A 149 9.83 -6.37 0.10
CA ILE A 149 8.90 -5.65 -0.79
C ILE A 149 8.65 -4.24 -0.24
N LYS A 150 8.38 -4.08 1.05
CA LYS A 150 8.17 -2.77 1.67
C LYS A 150 9.39 -1.87 1.53
N HIS A 151 10.59 -2.38 1.78
CA HIS A 151 11.83 -1.62 1.59
C HIS A 151 12.09 -1.25 0.13
N VAL A 152 11.83 -2.16 -0.82
CA VAL A 152 11.96 -1.89 -2.25
C VAL A 152 10.94 -0.83 -2.69
N VAL A 153 9.71 -0.92 -2.20
CA VAL A 153 8.64 0.06 -2.47
C VAL A 153 9.02 1.42 -1.89
N ASP A 154 9.45 1.48 -0.63
CA ASP A 154 9.89 2.72 0.01
C ASP A 154 11.06 3.36 -0.75
N LEU A 155 12.04 2.55 -1.19
CA LEU A 155 13.14 3.00 -2.05
C LEU A 155 12.64 3.56 -3.39
N ILE A 156 11.73 2.85 -4.07
CA ILE A 156 11.14 3.32 -5.33
C ILE A 156 10.38 4.63 -5.12
N THR A 157 9.59 4.73 -4.05
CA THR A 157 8.84 5.94 -3.70
C THR A 157 9.77 7.10 -3.41
N ILE A 158 10.86 6.89 -2.67
CA ILE A 158 11.90 7.91 -2.43
C ILE A 158 12.54 8.35 -3.74
N VAL A 159 12.90 7.43 -4.64
CA VAL A 159 13.49 7.76 -5.95
C VAL A 159 12.52 8.56 -6.82
N ILE A 160 11.24 8.18 -6.84
CA ILE A 160 10.18 8.90 -7.54
C ILE A 160 10.07 10.33 -6.98
N ILE A 161 9.96 10.48 -5.65
CA ILE A 161 9.87 11.78 -4.99
C ILE A 161 11.10 12.63 -5.33
N ALA A 162 12.31 12.07 -5.17
CA ALA A 162 13.57 12.76 -5.44
C ALA A 162 13.65 13.26 -6.89
N THR A 163 13.25 12.43 -7.85
CA THR A 163 13.22 12.79 -9.28
C THR A 163 12.23 13.92 -9.54
N TRP A 164 11.02 13.82 -8.99
CA TRP A 164 9.99 14.85 -9.16
C TRP A 164 10.37 16.17 -8.50
N THR A 165 11.03 16.13 -7.34
CA THR A 165 11.61 17.33 -6.75
C THR A 165 12.65 17.96 -7.65
N ALA A 166 13.57 17.19 -8.21
CA ALA A 166 14.59 17.72 -9.12
C ALA A 166 13.93 18.39 -10.34
N LEU A 167 12.92 17.76 -10.94
CA LEU A 167 12.15 18.34 -12.06
C LEU A 167 11.41 19.62 -11.66
N PHE A 168 10.81 19.66 -10.47
CA PHE A 168 10.14 20.85 -9.95
C PHE A 168 11.13 21.99 -9.72
N LEU A 169 12.31 21.70 -9.13
CA LEU A 169 13.36 22.70 -8.94
C LEU A 169 13.85 23.26 -10.28
N VAL A 170 14.06 22.41 -11.29
CA VAL A 170 14.39 22.86 -12.65
C VAL A 170 13.30 23.76 -13.23
N PHE A 171 12.02 23.41 -13.04
CA PHE A 171 10.90 24.24 -13.46
C PHE A 171 10.87 25.61 -12.74
N VAL A 172 11.15 25.64 -11.44
CA VAL A 172 11.25 26.88 -10.66
C VAL A 172 12.39 27.76 -11.17
N VAL A 173 13.55 27.18 -11.50
CA VAL A 173 14.70 27.91 -12.08
C VAL A 173 14.36 28.49 -13.46
N ILE A 174 13.69 27.72 -14.32
CA ILE A 174 13.26 28.20 -15.65
C ILE A 174 12.24 29.35 -15.53
N THR A 175 11.32 29.27 -14.57
CA THR A 175 10.21 30.24 -14.43
C THR A 175 10.60 31.53 -13.72
N LEU A 176 11.45 31.46 -12.69
CA LEU A 176 11.84 32.61 -11.86
C LEU A 176 13.25 33.13 -12.15
N GLY A 177 14.05 32.42 -12.95
CA GLY A 177 15.45 32.73 -13.20
C GLY A 177 16.38 32.39 -12.03
N TRP A 178 17.69 32.37 -12.28
CA TRP A 178 18.70 32.03 -11.28
C TRP A 178 19.24 33.29 -10.57
N ASN A 179 18.79 33.54 -9.34
CA ASN A 179 19.24 34.64 -8.49
C ASN A 179 19.32 34.20 -7.01
N GLU A 180 19.79 35.07 -6.12
CA GLU A 180 19.96 34.76 -4.68
C GLU A 180 18.63 34.44 -3.96
N VAL A 181 17.52 35.01 -4.44
CA VAL A 181 16.17 34.75 -3.92
C VAL A 181 15.66 33.38 -4.36
N THR A 182 15.94 32.95 -5.59
CA THR A 182 15.57 31.59 -6.04
C THR A 182 16.45 30.53 -5.39
N LYS A 183 17.75 30.78 -5.20
CA LYS A 183 18.64 29.85 -4.48
C LYS A 183 18.13 29.55 -3.08
N THR A 184 17.82 30.58 -2.29
CA THR A 184 17.31 30.43 -0.93
C THR A 184 15.98 29.65 -0.91
N LYS A 185 15.05 29.96 -1.83
CA LYS A 185 13.80 29.20 -1.97
C LYS A 185 14.03 27.73 -2.33
N ILE A 186 14.98 27.42 -3.22
CA ILE A 186 15.32 26.04 -3.62
C ILE A 186 15.84 25.23 -2.43
N PHE A 187 16.74 25.80 -1.62
CA PHE A 187 17.24 25.12 -0.43
C PHE A 187 16.14 24.89 0.61
N THR A 188 15.28 25.89 0.85
CA THR A 188 14.12 25.74 1.76
C THR A 188 13.17 24.64 1.31
N ILE A 189 12.92 24.51 -0.01
CA ILE A 189 12.09 23.43 -0.56
C ILE A 189 12.75 22.07 -0.31
N ALA A 190 14.04 21.95 -0.61
CA ALA A 190 14.78 20.69 -0.41
C ALA A 190 14.72 20.25 1.06
N ASP A 191 15.00 21.14 2.01
CA ASP A 191 14.95 20.85 3.45
C ASP A 191 13.55 20.48 3.92
N THR A 192 12.53 21.19 3.44
CA THR A 192 11.13 20.91 3.78
C THR A 192 10.71 19.53 3.29
N ILE A 193 11.15 19.12 2.11
CA ILE A 193 10.81 17.82 1.53
C ILE A 193 11.55 16.69 2.23
N VAL A 194 12.83 16.88 2.55
CA VAL A 194 13.59 15.94 3.38
C VAL A 194 12.91 15.74 4.74
N ASN A 195 12.43 16.81 5.38
CA ASN A 195 11.71 16.72 6.65
C ASN A 195 10.34 16.04 6.51
N MET A 196 9.59 16.29 5.44
CA MET A 196 8.32 15.60 5.16
C MET A 196 8.52 14.10 4.95
N ILE A 197 9.57 13.69 4.22
CA ILE A 197 9.92 12.28 4.02
C ILE A 197 10.30 11.62 5.35
N LYS A 198 11.10 12.30 6.20
CA LYS A 198 11.43 11.81 7.55
C LYS A 198 10.21 11.64 8.46
N GLN A 199 9.14 12.42 8.22
CA GLN A 199 7.87 12.34 8.93
C GLN A 199 6.88 11.33 8.31
N GLY A 200 7.30 10.56 7.30
CA GLY A 200 6.48 9.53 6.65
C GLY A 200 5.50 10.06 5.60
N VAL A 201 5.62 11.32 5.18
CA VAL A 201 4.78 11.91 4.13
C VAL A 201 5.35 11.58 2.76
N THR A 202 4.72 10.66 2.04
CA THR A 202 5.13 10.21 0.70
C THR A 202 4.22 10.66 -0.44
N SER A 203 3.16 11.41 -0.13
CA SER A 203 2.24 11.95 -1.15
C SER A 203 2.89 13.09 -1.94
N LEU A 204 3.10 12.85 -3.25
CA LEU A 204 3.59 13.84 -4.22
C LEU A 204 2.73 15.09 -4.26
N LYS A 205 1.41 14.95 -4.12
CA LYS A 205 0.47 16.08 -4.02
C LYS A 205 0.81 17.01 -2.86
N ALA A 206 0.95 16.44 -1.65
CA ALA A 206 1.22 17.20 -0.45
C ALA A 206 2.56 17.94 -0.56
N ILE A 207 3.57 17.25 -1.11
CA ILE A 207 4.90 17.80 -1.39
C ILE A 207 4.81 18.95 -2.40
N GLY A 208 4.09 18.76 -3.51
CA GLY A 208 3.93 19.76 -4.56
C GLY A 208 3.15 21.00 -4.12
N THR A 209 2.11 20.83 -3.30
CA THR A 209 1.36 21.95 -2.71
C THR A 209 2.25 22.77 -1.77
N LYS A 210 3.03 22.11 -0.90
CA LYS A 210 3.96 22.81 0.00
C LYS A 210 5.09 23.53 -0.74
N ALA A 211 5.66 22.92 -1.78
CA ALA A 211 6.67 23.56 -2.61
C ALA A 211 6.11 24.78 -3.39
N SER A 212 4.84 24.72 -3.81
CA SER A 212 4.13 25.84 -4.44
C SER A 212 3.87 27.00 -3.47
N GLU A 213 3.48 26.72 -2.22
CA GLU A 213 3.32 27.73 -1.15
C GLU A 213 4.62 28.51 -0.90
N ILE A 214 5.76 27.83 -0.86
CA ILE A 214 7.09 28.45 -0.60
C ILE A 214 7.54 29.33 -1.77
N THR A 215 7.26 28.91 -3.01
CA THR A 215 7.74 29.61 -4.21
C THR A 215 6.81 30.72 -4.66
N GLY A 216 5.52 30.61 -4.39
CA GLY A 216 4.46 31.42 -4.99
C GLY A 216 4.12 31.02 -6.43
N VAL A 217 4.69 29.92 -6.93
CA VAL A 217 4.46 29.41 -8.29
C VAL A 217 3.29 28.44 -8.25
N LYS A 218 2.32 28.55 -9.18
CA LYS A 218 1.18 27.63 -9.24
C LYS A 218 1.65 26.19 -9.42
N VAL A 219 1.06 25.26 -8.65
CA VAL A 219 1.30 23.81 -8.80
C VAL A 219 1.10 23.43 -10.28
N PRO A 220 2.14 22.89 -10.95
CA PRO A 220 2.04 22.46 -12.33
C PRO A 220 0.93 21.43 -12.53
N TRP A 221 0.27 21.47 -13.69
CA TRP A 221 -0.89 20.62 -13.97
C TRP A 221 -0.58 19.12 -13.85
N TRP A 222 0.64 18.71 -14.16
CA TRP A 222 1.13 17.33 -14.07
C TRP A 222 1.37 16.83 -12.63
N LEU A 223 1.56 17.72 -11.66
CA LEU A 223 1.68 17.39 -10.22
C LEU A 223 0.31 17.25 -9.52
N LYS A 224 -0.79 17.60 -10.20
CA LYS A 224 -2.15 17.51 -9.64
C LYS A 224 -2.78 16.11 -9.70
N TRP A 225 -2.19 15.21 -10.48
CA TRP A 225 -2.72 13.88 -10.80
C TRP A 225 -2.07 12.75 -9.99
N TRP A 226 -1.09 13.09 -9.16
CA TRP A 226 -0.42 12.23 -8.17
C TRP A 226 -0.74 12.74 -6.77
#